data_AF-A0A935I857-F1
#
_entry.id   AF-A0A935I857-F1
#
_cell.length_a   1.000
_cell.length_b   1.000
_cell.length_c   1.000
_cell.angle_alpha   90.00
_cell.angle_beta   90.00
_cell.angle_gamma   90.00
#
_symmetry.space_group_name_H-M   'P 1'
#
loop_
_entity.id
_entity.type
_entity.pdbx_description
1 polymer ?
#
loop_
_entity_poly.entity_id
_entity_poly.type
_entity_poly.pdbx_seq_one_letter_code
_entity_poly.pdbx_strand_id
1 'polypeptide(L)'
;MKRFILTAGVMLATAHSLQAADDTPFPAPIANPLEARIGLIIQPAVKRLRLDIGASVDIAEIFRDSSSGWMRMGADFMTYTRLRSDGNFKFPVETSDYYFGINGSWQAPQSPLQLRLRIAHISSHLVDGMADTSGTFVGRKPFVYSREFAELLVGWTIGYVRPYAGATFVWARQPRSSDPIIPQAGFDIRVPITETLQLRGGYDWKLIGINGTYVTAQAAQLGVFADIWNGRGLLLSAYGYNGRSMHGMFFDTADSYIGVGFQVVW
;
A
#
# COMPACT_ATOMS: atom_id res chain seq x y z
N MET A 1 -20.41 15.00 -51.78
CA MET A 1 -20.21 14.80 -50.33
C MET A 1 -19.83 13.34 -50.08
N LYS A 2 -18.55 13.05 -49.80
CA LYS A 2 -18.05 11.69 -49.55
C LYS A 2 -18.15 11.40 -48.05
N ARG A 3 -18.92 10.37 -47.67
CA ARG A 3 -19.02 9.91 -46.28
C ARG A 3 -17.83 9.00 -45.97
N PHE A 4 -16.93 9.45 -45.09
CA PHE A 4 -15.95 8.59 -44.46
C PHE A 4 -16.64 7.80 -43.34
N ILE A 5 -16.71 6.48 -43.50
CA ILE A 5 -17.09 5.57 -42.41
C ILE A 5 -15.78 5.20 -41.70
N LEU A 6 -15.59 5.73 -40.50
CA LEU A 6 -14.48 5.39 -39.63
C LEU A 6 -14.87 4.14 -38.84
N THR A 7 -14.45 2.96 -39.30
CA THR A 7 -14.66 1.71 -38.57
C THR A 7 -13.57 1.61 -37.51
N ALA A 8 -13.89 1.93 -36.26
CA ALA A 8 -13.02 1.67 -35.12
C ALA A 8 -12.99 0.15 -34.86
N GLY A 9 -11.92 -0.51 -35.28
CA GLY A 9 -11.67 -1.90 -34.97
C GLY A 9 -11.35 -2.07 -33.49
N VAL A 10 -12.26 -2.70 -32.75
CA VAL A 10 -11.96 -3.25 -31.42
C VAL A 10 -11.08 -4.47 -31.65
N MET A 11 -9.78 -4.35 -31.42
CA MET A 11 -8.92 -5.53 -31.29
C MET A 11 -9.26 -6.22 -29.97
N LEU A 12 -9.94 -7.37 -30.05
CA LEU A 12 -9.94 -8.35 -28.97
C LEU A 12 -8.54 -8.98 -28.93
N ALA A 13 -7.68 -8.49 -28.04
CA ALA A 13 -6.49 -9.22 -27.65
C ALA A 13 -6.93 -10.42 -26.79
N THR A 14 -6.73 -11.62 -27.31
CA THR A 14 -6.88 -12.87 -26.54
C THR A 14 -5.78 -12.91 -25.49
N ALA A 15 -6.16 -12.75 -24.21
CA ALA A 15 -5.25 -12.84 -23.09
C ALA A 15 -4.80 -14.29 -22.90
N HIS A 16 -3.54 -14.58 -23.28
CA HIS A 16 -2.85 -15.76 -22.76
C HIS A 16 -2.54 -15.53 -21.28
N SER A 17 -2.82 -16.54 -20.45
CA SER A 17 -2.65 -16.50 -19.00
C SER A 17 -1.17 -16.49 -18.62
N LEU A 18 -0.56 -15.30 -18.64
CA LEU A 18 0.56 -15.00 -17.76
C LEU A 18 0.02 -15.13 -16.32
N GLN A 19 0.62 -15.99 -15.52
CA GLN A 19 0.34 -16.02 -14.08
C GLN A 19 0.81 -14.67 -13.54
N ALA A 20 -0.14 -13.74 -13.44
CA ALA A 20 0.14 -12.35 -13.19
C ALA A 20 0.76 -12.23 -11.80
N ALA A 21 1.72 -11.33 -11.65
CA ALA A 21 1.94 -10.75 -10.33
C ALA A 21 0.57 -10.35 -9.79
N ASP A 22 0.28 -10.70 -8.55
CA ASP A 22 -1.06 -10.57 -7.97
C ASP A 22 -2.05 -11.69 -8.35
N ASP A 23 -1.61 -12.97 -8.45
CA ASP A 23 -2.51 -14.16 -8.46
C ASP A 23 -3.18 -14.35 -7.08
N THR A 24 -4.04 -13.41 -6.73
CA THR A 24 -4.82 -13.34 -5.50
C THR A 24 -6.22 -12.77 -5.79
N PRO A 25 -7.27 -13.15 -5.02
CA PRO A 25 -8.62 -12.62 -5.24
C PRO A 25 -8.70 -11.08 -5.12
N PHE A 26 -7.80 -10.46 -4.36
CA PHE A 26 -7.71 -9.02 -4.20
C PHE A 26 -6.24 -8.57 -4.23
N PRO A 27 -5.73 -8.11 -5.38
CA PRO A 27 -4.38 -7.51 -5.47
C PRO A 27 -4.16 -6.39 -4.46
N ALA A 28 -2.95 -6.21 -3.94
CA ALA A 28 -2.66 -5.09 -3.05
C ALA A 28 -2.82 -3.74 -3.79
N PRO A 29 -3.47 -2.73 -3.19
CA PRO A 29 -3.47 -1.36 -3.69
C PRO A 29 -2.05 -0.81 -3.84
N ILE A 30 -1.71 -0.29 -5.04
CA ILE A 30 -0.33 0.02 -5.40
C ILE A 30 0.20 1.22 -4.60
N ALA A 31 -0.61 2.26 -4.39
CA ALA A 31 -0.16 3.49 -3.74
C ALA A 31 -0.38 3.51 -2.21
N ASN A 32 -1.25 2.65 -1.67
CA ASN A 32 -1.57 2.65 -0.24
C ASN A 32 -0.29 2.45 0.59
N PRO A 33 0.03 3.37 1.52
CA PRO A 33 1.25 3.29 2.32
C PRO A 33 1.26 2.10 3.29
N LEU A 34 0.10 1.58 3.67
CA LEU A 34 -0.07 0.48 4.63
C LEU A 34 -0.35 -0.86 3.92
N GLU A 35 0.34 -1.11 2.80
CA GLU A 35 0.38 -2.42 2.15
C GLU A 35 1.74 -3.06 2.33
N ALA A 36 1.76 -4.39 2.26
CA ALA A 36 2.98 -5.16 2.33
C ALA A 36 3.93 -4.81 1.19
N ARG A 37 5.16 -4.47 1.55
CA ARG A 37 6.22 -4.07 0.64
C ARG A 37 7.55 -4.59 1.18
N ILE A 38 8.37 -5.08 0.26
CA ILE A 38 9.80 -5.33 0.48
C ILE A 38 10.53 -4.37 -0.45
N GLY A 39 11.14 -3.33 0.11
CA GLY A 39 11.78 -2.32 -0.73
C GLY A 39 12.13 -1.05 0.01
N LEU A 40 12.57 -0.05 -0.75
CA LEU A 40 12.93 1.26 -0.20
C LEU A 40 12.44 2.39 -1.08
N ILE A 41 12.17 3.53 -0.46
CA ILE A 41 11.82 4.80 -1.11
C ILE A 41 12.75 5.87 -0.55
N ILE A 42 13.65 6.38 -1.37
CA ILE A 42 14.53 7.50 -1.03
C ILE A 42 13.75 8.79 -1.23
N GLN A 43 13.84 9.72 -0.28
CA GLN A 43 13.13 11.00 -0.27
C GLN A 43 14.16 12.15 -0.24
N PRO A 44 14.76 12.53 -1.40
CA PRO A 44 15.94 13.39 -1.42
C PRO A 44 15.69 14.78 -0.80
N ALA A 45 14.53 15.37 -1.08
CA ALA A 45 14.20 16.73 -0.64
C ALA A 45 14.14 16.88 0.90
N VAL A 46 13.68 15.83 1.59
CA VAL A 46 13.56 15.80 3.06
C VAL A 46 14.67 14.99 3.72
N LYS A 47 15.66 14.52 2.94
CA LYS A 47 16.81 13.71 3.40
C LYS A 47 16.37 12.53 4.28
N ARG A 48 15.38 11.78 3.79
CA ARG A 48 14.85 10.58 4.45
C ARG A 48 14.87 9.39 3.52
N LEU A 49 14.79 8.23 4.12
CA LEU A 49 14.57 6.95 3.45
C LEU A 49 13.44 6.23 4.18
N ARG A 50 12.51 5.67 3.42
CA ARG A 50 11.52 4.71 3.93
C ARG A 50 11.99 3.32 3.53
N LEU A 51 12.19 2.44 4.50
CA LEU A 51 12.51 1.03 4.28
C LEU A 51 11.31 0.22 4.75
N ASP A 52 10.73 -0.54 3.82
CA ASP A 52 9.60 -1.41 4.10
C ASP A 52 10.07 -2.86 4.08
N ILE A 53 9.75 -3.59 5.14
CA ILE A 53 10.15 -4.98 5.32
C ILE A 53 8.90 -5.76 5.70
N GLY A 54 8.43 -6.62 4.80
CA GLY A 54 7.44 -7.62 5.14
C GLY A 54 6.52 -7.98 4.00
N ALA A 55 5.54 -8.81 4.35
CA ALA A 55 4.72 -9.52 3.39
C ALA A 55 3.30 -9.71 3.86
N SER A 56 2.41 -9.86 2.88
CA SER A 56 1.12 -10.52 3.02
C SER A 56 1.25 -11.89 2.38
N VAL A 57 0.89 -12.95 3.10
CA VAL A 57 1.06 -14.33 2.64
C VAL A 57 -0.29 -15.04 2.72
N ASP A 58 -0.75 -15.59 1.61
CA ASP A 58 -1.90 -16.48 1.58
C ASP A 58 -1.55 -17.79 2.32
N ILE A 59 -2.37 -18.15 3.31
CA ILE A 59 -2.21 -19.35 4.13
C ILE A 59 -3.10 -20.48 3.60
N ALA A 60 -4.31 -20.14 3.16
CA ALA A 60 -5.29 -21.13 2.70
C ALA A 60 -6.14 -20.58 1.55
N GLU A 61 -6.33 -21.41 0.52
CA GLU A 61 -7.40 -21.24 -0.46
C GLU A 61 -8.63 -21.99 0.05
N ILE A 62 -9.70 -21.24 0.35
CA ILE A 62 -10.92 -21.80 0.94
C ILE A 62 -11.78 -22.43 -0.17
N PHE A 63 -11.91 -21.73 -1.30
CA PHE A 63 -12.55 -22.25 -2.50
C PHE A 63 -12.08 -21.46 -3.73
N ARG A 64 -12.14 -22.12 -4.88
CA ARG A 64 -11.93 -21.53 -6.21
C ARG A 64 -12.80 -22.28 -7.21
N ASP A 65 -14.04 -21.83 -7.37
CA ASP A 65 -15.03 -22.49 -8.21
C ASP A 65 -15.97 -21.49 -8.90
N SER A 66 -16.66 -21.95 -9.94
CA SER A 66 -17.51 -21.09 -10.78
C SER A 66 -18.80 -20.63 -10.09
N SER A 67 -19.20 -21.21 -8.97
CA SER A 67 -20.44 -20.87 -8.26
C SER A 67 -20.21 -19.95 -7.06
N SER A 68 -19.11 -20.14 -6.33
CA SER A 68 -18.77 -19.37 -5.12
C SER A 68 -17.75 -18.26 -5.39
N GLY A 69 -17.01 -18.37 -6.49
CA GLY A 69 -15.91 -17.46 -6.83
C GLY A 69 -14.58 -17.97 -6.28
N TRP A 70 -13.73 -17.05 -5.83
CA TRP A 70 -12.39 -17.38 -5.34
C TRP A 70 -12.13 -16.70 -4.01
N MET A 71 -11.82 -17.48 -2.96
CA MET A 71 -11.57 -16.97 -1.61
C MET A 71 -10.26 -17.52 -1.05
N ARG A 72 -9.49 -16.62 -0.43
CA ARG A 72 -8.28 -16.94 0.30
C ARG A 72 -8.26 -16.28 1.67
N MET A 73 -7.56 -16.91 2.60
CA MET A 73 -7.20 -16.34 3.89
C MET A 73 -5.68 -16.28 4.00
N GLY A 74 -5.18 -15.22 4.61
CA GLY A 74 -3.75 -14.96 4.75
C GLY A 74 -3.39 -14.27 6.06
N ALA A 75 -2.09 -14.07 6.24
CA ALA A 75 -1.54 -13.27 7.32
C ALA A 75 -0.64 -12.17 6.79
N ASP A 76 -0.59 -11.10 7.57
CA ASP A 76 0.08 -9.86 7.27
C ASP A 76 1.15 -9.64 8.33
N PHE A 77 2.42 -9.45 7.93
CA PHE A 77 3.52 -9.11 8.83
C PHE A 77 4.45 -8.11 8.14
N MET A 78 4.46 -6.87 8.63
CA MET A 78 5.17 -5.76 8.02
C MET A 78 5.84 -4.89 9.07
N THR A 79 6.94 -4.28 8.68
CA THR A 79 7.61 -3.21 9.40
C THR A 79 7.77 -2.02 8.45
N TYR A 80 7.20 -0.88 8.84
CA TYR A 80 7.39 0.38 8.11
C TYR A 80 8.32 1.27 8.90
N THR A 81 9.38 1.75 8.24
CA THR A 81 10.38 2.57 8.93
C THR A 81 10.50 3.95 8.30
N ARG A 82 10.92 4.91 9.11
CA ARG A 82 11.41 6.20 8.64
C ARG A 82 12.85 6.33 9.09
N LEU A 83 13.77 6.54 8.16
CA LEU A 83 15.18 6.70 8.43
C LEU A 83 15.63 8.09 7.99
N ARG A 84 16.49 8.71 8.78
CA ARG A 84 17.17 9.96 8.41
C ARG A 84 18.38 9.63 7.56
N SER A 85 18.60 10.35 6.48
CA SER A 85 19.86 10.25 5.74
C SER A 85 20.95 11.02 6.47
N ASP A 86 22.05 10.32 6.80
CA ASP A 86 23.26 10.92 7.36
C ASP A 86 24.45 10.67 6.42
N GLY A 87 25.56 11.37 6.65
CA GLY A 87 26.77 11.24 5.84
C GLY A 87 27.29 9.80 5.80
N ASN A 88 27.98 9.45 4.71
CA ASN A 88 28.61 8.13 4.50
C ASN A 88 27.63 6.95 4.48
N PHE A 89 26.48 7.12 3.81
CA PHE A 89 25.50 6.04 3.60
C PHE A 89 25.01 5.45 4.93
N LYS A 90 24.78 6.31 5.92
CA LYS A 90 24.24 5.93 7.22
C LYS A 90 22.78 6.35 7.29
N PHE A 91 21.96 5.47 7.87
CA PHE A 91 20.53 5.68 7.98
C PHE A 91 20.05 5.42 9.41
N PRO A 92 20.25 6.36 10.35
CA PRO A 92 19.68 6.24 11.69
C PRO A 92 18.15 6.11 11.60
N VAL A 93 17.57 5.18 12.36
CA VAL A 93 16.15 4.85 12.28
C VAL A 93 15.38 5.81 13.19
N GLU A 94 14.52 6.64 12.63
CA GLU A 94 13.74 7.58 13.43
C GLU A 94 12.55 6.89 14.10
N THR A 95 11.88 6.01 13.36
CA THR A 95 10.74 5.24 13.87
C THR A 95 10.55 3.92 13.12
N SER A 96 9.96 2.96 13.82
CA SER A 96 9.57 1.65 13.29
C SER A 96 8.14 1.33 13.72
N ASP A 97 7.31 1.02 12.73
CA ASP A 97 5.92 0.61 12.90
C ASP A 97 5.79 -0.89 12.62
N TYR A 98 5.42 -1.67 13.63
CA TYR A 98 5.18 -3.10 13.52
C TYR A 98 3.71 -3.36 13.25
N TYR A 99 3.41 -3.88 12.08
CA TYR A 99 2.07 -4.28 11.66
C TYR A 99 2.00 -5.80 11.63
N PHE A 100 0.98 -6.37 12.26
CA PHE A 100 0.64 -7.78 12.06
C PHE A 100 -0.87 -8.01 12.09
N GLY A 101 -1.33 -9.03 11.38
CA GLY A 101 -2.76 -9.34 11.33
C GLY A 101 -3.09 -10.53 10.44
N ILE A 102 -4.39 -10.71 10.24
CA ILE A 102 -4.96 -11.70 9.33
C ILE A 102 -5.83 -11.00 8.30
N ASN A 103 -5.93 -11.60 7.12
CA ASN A 103 -6.72 -11.09 6.03
C ASN A 103 -7.54 -12.19 5.36
N GLY A 104 -8.66 -11.80 4.75
CA GLY A 104 -9.47 -12.62 3.88
C GLY A 104 -9.79 -11.84 2.63
N SER A 105 -9.58 -12.45 1.46
CA SER A 105 -9.83 -11.85 0.15
C SER A 105 -10.79 -12.72 -0.63
N TRP A 106 -11.72 -12.10 -1.34
CA TRP A 106 -12.70 -12.78 -2.17
C TRP A 106 -12.89 -12.07 -3.51
N GLN A 107 -13.04 -12.86 -4.57
CA GLN A 107 -13.45 -12.39 -5.89
C GLN A 107 -14.75 -13.09 -6.29
N ALA A 108 -15.71 -12.29 -6.74
CA ALA A 108 -17.02 -12.77 -7.13
C ALA A 108 -16.97 -13.67 -8.38
N PRO A 109 -17.80 -14.72 -8.45
CA PRO A 109 -17.88 -15.59 -9.62
C PRO A 109 -18.36 -14.80 -10.86
N GLN A 110 -17.64 -14.97 -11.98
CA GLN A 110 -17.89 -14.28 -13.26
C GLN A 110 -18.07 -12.75 -13.15
N SER A 111 -17.48 -12.14 -12.14
CA SER A 111 -17.62 -10.71 -11.86
C SER A 111 -16.26 -10.09 -11.52
N PRO A 112 -16.01 -8.84 -11.92
CA PRO A 112 -14.79 -8.12 -11.56
C PRO A 112 -14.79 -7.58 -10.12
N LEU A 113 -15.87 -7.84 -9.36
CA LEU A 113 -15.99 -7.44 -7.96
C LEU A 113 -15.02 -8.23 -7.08
N GLN A 114 -14.29 -7.50 -6.24
CA GLN A 114 -13.32 -8.03 -5.29
C GLN A 114 -13.58 -7.43 -3.91
N LEU A 115 -13.38 -8.21 -2.85
CA LEU A 115 -13.48 -7.80 -1.46
C LEU A 115 -12.23 -8.22 -0.71
N ARG A 116 -11.79 -7.39 0.24
CA ARG A 116 -10.77 -7.76 1.21
C ARG A 116 -11.14 -7.24 2.59
N LEU A 117 -11.11 -8.12 3.58
CA LEU A 117 -11.21 -7.79 5.00
C LEU A 117 -9.87 -8.07 5.68
N ARG A 118 -9.42 -7.14 6.50
CA ARG A 118 -8.26 -7.31 7.38
C ARG A 118 -8.66 -7.06 8.82
N ILE A 119 -8.06 -7.81 9.74
CA ILE A 119 -8.06 -7.52 11.17
C ILE A 119 -6.61 -7.48 11.60
N ALA A 120 -6.16 -6.35 12.11
CA ALA A 120 -4.75 -6.12 12.34
C ALA A 120 -4.49 -5.24 13.57
N HIS A 121 -3.25 -5.33 14.01
CA HIS A 121 -2.65 -4.50 15.04
C HIS A 121 -1.45 -3.78 14.43
N ILE A 122 -1.30 -2.50 14.76
CA ILE A 122 -0.09 -1.73 14.47
C ILE A 122 0.39 -1.05 15.74
N SER A 123 1.67 -1.23 16.06
CA SER A 123 2.38 -0.51 17.11
C SER A 123 3.54 0.27 16.51
N SER A 124 3.94 1.38 17.13
CA SER A 124 5.03 2.21 16.62
C SER A 124 5.94 2.68 17.75
N HIS A 125 7.23 2.77 17.46
CA HIS A 125 8.27 3.13 18.42
C HIS A 125 9.24 4.15 17.81
N LEU A 126 9.77 5.05 18.65
CA LEU A 126 10.94 5.84 18.29
C LEU A 126 12.18 4.96 18.45
N VAL A 127 13.17 5.19 17.59
CA VAL A 127 14.41 4.42 17.56
C VAL A 127 15.61 5.38 17.65
N ASP A 128 16.83 4.86 17.59
CA ASP A 128 18.10 5.55 17.81
C ASP A 128 18.31 6.81 16.95
N GLY A 129 17.72 6.88 15.76
CA GLY A 129 17.78 8.05 14.88
C GLY A 129 17.09 9.30 15.43
N MET A 130 16.28 9.16 16.50
CA MET A 130 15.69 10.27 17.25
C MET A 130 16.42 10.59 18.55
N ALA A 131 17.50 9.88 18.88
CA ALA A 131 18.33 10.16 20.04
C ALA A 131 19.54 11.03 19.66
N ASP A 132 19.95 11.90 20.56
CA ASP A 132 21.22 12.63 20.46
C ASP A 132 22.42 11.74 20.85
N THR A 133 23.63 12.30 20.82
CA THR A 133 24.86 11.58 21.17
C THR A 133 24.94 11.14 22.63
N SER A 134 24.07 11.69 23.50
CA SER A 134 23.94 11.26 24.91
C SER A 134 22.92 10.12 25.08
N GLY A 135 22.25 9.70 24.00
CA GLY A 135 21.15 8.73 24.04
C GLY A 135 19.81 9.34 24.46
N THR A 136 19.69 10.66 24.48
CA THR A 136 18.45 11.34 24.86
C THR A 136 17.58 11.60 23.63
N PHE A 137 16.30 11.21 23.67
CA PHE A 137 15.36 11.50 22.58
C PHE A 137 15.13 13.01 22.41
N VAL A 138 15.35 13.52 21.21
CA VAL A 138 15.21 14.93 20.83
C VAL A 138 14.08 15.13 19.81
N GLY A 139 13.37 16.27 19.89
CA GLY A 139 12.29 16.65 18.96
C GLY A 139 10.97 15.90 19.14
N ARG A 140 11.00 14.61 19.55
CA ARG A 140 9.82 13.81 19.87
C ARG A 140 10.13 12.90 21.07
N LYS A 141 9.27 12.90 22.09
CA LYS A 141 9.37 11.94 23.18
C LYS A 141 8.65 10.64 22.83
N PRO A 142 9.16 9.47 23.28
CA PRO A 142 8.46 8.22 23.08
C PRO A 142 7.14 8.22 23.86
N PHE A 143 6.12 7.60 23.26
CA PHE A 143 4.84 7.30 23.88
C PHE A 143 4.33 5.99 23.28
N VAL A 144 3.33 5.37 23.92
CA VAL A 144 2.72 4.16 23.37
C VAL A 144 1.81 4.55 22.22
N TYR A 145 2.20 4.16 21.01
CA TYR A 145 1.32 4.18 19.86
C TYR A 145 0.85 2.75 19.57
N SER A 146 -0.46 2.54 19.57
CA SER A 146 -1.10 1.29 19.20
C SER A 146 -2.44 1.54 18.52
N ARG A 147 -2.78 0.73 17.52
CA ARG A 147 -4.11 0.65 16.96
C ARG A 147 -4.46 -0.79 16.66
N GLU A 148 -5.63 -1.22 17.10
CA GLU A 148 -6.30 -2.44 16.67
C GLU A 148 -7.48 -2.05 15.78
N PHE A 149 -7.53 -2.63 14.58
CA PHE A 149 -8.45 -2.18 13.55
C PHE A 149 -8.88 -3.28 12.58
N ALA A 150 -10.01 -3.02 11.93
CA ALA A 150 -10.52 -3.80 10.82
C ALA A 150 -10.58 -2.91 9.58
N GLU A 151 -10.09 -3.39 8.43
CA GLU A 151 -10.16 -2.69 7.15
C GLU A 151 -11.00 -3.53 6.18
N LEU A 152 -12.02 -2.92 5.59
CA LEU A 152 -12.77 -3.49 4.48
C LEU A 152 -12.50 -2.66 3.23
N LEU A 153 -12.03 -3.32 2.16
CA LEU A 153 -11.92 -2.75 0.83
C LEU A 153 -12.79 -3.51 -0.16
N VAL A 154 -13.39 -2.76 -1.08
CA VAL A 154 -14.17 -3.23 -2.22
C VAL A 154 -13.48 -2.72 -3.48
N GLY A 155 -13.16 -3.61 -4.41
CA GLY A 155 -12.51 -3.30 -5.68
C GLY A 155 -13.35 -3.74 -6.86
N TRP A 156 -13.17 -3.09 -8.01
CA TRP A 156 -13.84 -3.44 -9.25
C TRP A 156 -12.89 -3.28 -10.43
N THR A 157 -12.51 -4.38 -11.10
CA THR A 157 -11.55 -4.33 -12.20
C THR A 157 -12.21 -4.00 -13.54
N ILE A 158 -11.72 -2.98 -14.25
CA ILE A 158 -12.19 -2.53 -15.56
C ILE A 158 -10.99 -2.40 -16.50
N GLY A 159 -10.76 -3.43 -17.33
CA GLY A 159 -9.57 -3.50 -18.17
C GLY A 159 -8.30 -3.44 -17.31
N TYR A 160 -7.47 -2.42 -17.52
CA TYR A 160 -6.21 -2.20 -16.79
C TYR A 160 -6.35 -1.37 -15.52
N VAL A 161 -7.54 -0.86 -15.23
CA VAL A 161 -7.79 0.03 -14.09
C VAL A 161 -8.63 -0.68 -13.06
N ARG A 162 -8.29 -0.53 -11.78
CA ARG A 162 -9.07 -1.05 -10.66
C ARG A 162 -9.35 0.06 -9.65
N PRO A 163 -10.48 0.77 -9.75
CA PRO A 163 -10.99 1.56 -8.63
C PRO A 163 -11.29 0.68 -7.42
N TYR A 164 -11.10 1.24 -6.23
CA TYR A 164 -11.47 0.63 -4.98
C TYR A 164 -11.92 1.69 -3.96
N ALA A 165 -12.73 1.27 -3.00
CA ALA A 165 -13.17 2.09 -1.88
C ALA A 165 -13.39 1.23 -0.63
N GLY A 166 -13.38 1.85 0.53
CA GLY A 166 -13.53 1.14 1.77
C GLY A 166 -13.39 2.03 2.99
N ALA A 167 -13.23 1.39 4.15
CA ALA A 167 -12.98 2.09 5.39
C ALA A 167 -12.21 1.21 6.38
N THR A 168 -11.45 1.88 7.25
CA THR A 168 -10.86 1.27 8.44
C THR A 168 -11.66 1.68 9.67
N PHE A 169 -12.06 0.70 10.49
CA PHE A 169 -12.62 0.91 11.82
C PHE A 169 -11.59 0.56 12.89
N VAL A 170 -11.21 1.54 13.71
CA VAL A 170 -10.22 1.44 14.79
C VAL A 170 -10.96 1.44 16.13
N TRP A 171 -10.96 0.31 16.84
CA TRP A 171 -11.71 0.18 18.10
C TRP A 171 -10.85 0.36 19.35
N ALA A 172 -9.58 -0.04 19.31
CA ALA A 172 -8.63 0.20 20.37
C ALA A 172 -7.46 1.02 19.83
N ARG A 173 -7.14 2.10 20.56
CA ARG A 173 -6.28 3.17 20.07
C ARG A 173 -5.54 3.87 21.19
N GLN A 174 -4.25 4.03 20.99
CA GLN A 174 -3.39 4.86 21.81
C GLN A 174 -2.50 5.67 20.86
N PRO A 175 -2.51 7.01 20.94
CA PRO A 175 -3.34 7.86 21.80
C PRO A 175 -4.83 7.85 21.44
N ARG A 176 -5.71 8.16 22.42
CA ARG A 176 -7.18 8.17 22.25
C ARG A 176 -7.70 9.28 21.32
N SER A 177 -6.83 10.19 20.89
CA SER A 177 -7.15 11.32 20.03
C SER A 177 -7.43 10.93 18.57
N SER A 178 -6.96 9.78 18.08
CA SER A 178 -7.25 9.34 16.70
C SER A 178 -8.73 9.01 16.53
N ASP A 179 -9.44 9.45 15.50
CA ASP A 179 -10.85 9.10 15.28
C ASP A 179 -11.02 7.66 14.78
N PRO A 180 -12.18 7.01 15.01
CA PRO A 180 -12.33 5.57 14.86
C PRO A 180 -12.60 5.12 13.42
N ILE A 181 -13.04 6.00 12.53
CA ILE A 181 -13.40 5.65 11.15
C ILE A 181 -12.48 6.43 10.20
N ILE A 182 -11.83 5.69 9.30
CA ILE A 182 -10.96 6.24 8.25
C ILE A 182 -11.51 5.79 6.90
N PRO A 183 -12.34 6.60 6.24
CA PRO A 183 -12.75 6.35 4.86
C PRO A 183 -11.55 6.32 3.92
N GLN A 184 -11.59 5.43 2.92
CA GLN A 184 -10.54 5.25 1.93
C GLN A 184 -11.14 5.07 0.53
N ALA A 185 -10.48 5.65 -0.47
CA ALA A 185 -10.79 5.43 -1.88
C ALA A 185 -9.52 5.57 -2.72
N GLY A 186 -9.47 4.89 -3.85
CA GLY A 186 -8.31 4.93 -4.73
C GLY A 186 -8.52 4.16 -6.01
N PHE A 187 -7.44 4.03 -6.78
CA PHE A 187 -7.42 3.19 -7.96
C PHE A 187 -5.99 2.71 -8.25
N ASP A 188 -5.91 1.59 -8.95
CA ASP A 188 -4.67 1.10 -9.54
C ASP A 188 -4.76 1.05 -11.06
N ILE A 189 -3.59 1.10 -11.70
CA ILE A 189 -3.37 0.95 -13.12
C ILE A 189 -2.27 -0.09 -13.32
N ARG A 190 -2.52 -1.11 -14.13
CA ARG A 190 -1.56 -2.15 -14.52
C ARG A 190 -1.66 -2.38 -16.02
N VAL A 191 -0.77 -1.77 -16.81
CA VAL A 191 -0.77 -1.85 -18.27
C VAL A 191 0.43 -2.69 -18.74
N PRO A 192 0.24 -3.84 -19.40
CA PRO A 192 1.33 -4.59 -19.99
C PRO A 192 1.96 -3.78 -21.13
N ILE A 193 3.30 -3.68 -21.13
CA ILE A 193 4.10 -3.07 -22.20
C ILE A 193 4.67 -4.18 -23.09
N THR A 194 5.20 -5.23 -22.46
CA THR A 194 5.66 -6.46 -23.09
C THR A 194 5.18 -7.65 -22.22
N GLU A 195 5.58 -8.87 -22.58
CA GLU A 195 5.31 -10.06 -21.75
C GLU A 195 5.97 -9.98 -20.36
N THR A 196 7.09 -9.24 -20.23
CA THR A 196 7.89 -9.14 -19.01
C THR A 196 7.90 -7.74 -18.38
N LEU A 197 7.31 -6.74 -19.03
CA LEU A 197 7.29 -5.36 -18.52
C LEU A 197 5.86 -4.85 -18.39
N GLN A 198 5.57 -4.22 -17.27
CA GLN A 198 4.27 -3.60 -16.99
C GLN A 198 4.45 -2.18 -16.46
N LEU A 199 3.68 -1.23 -16.98
CA LEU A 199 3.47 0.04 -16.31
C LEU A 199 2.54 -0.19 -15.13
N ARG A 200 2.96 0.21 -13.93
CA ARG A 200 2.17 0.13 -12.71
C ARG A 200 2.04 1.49 -12.09
N GLY A 201 0.82 1.83 -11.68
CA GLY A 201 0.61 3.03 -10.89
C GLY A 201 -0.67 2.96 -10.08
N GLY A 202 -0.85 3.92 -9.19
CA GLY A 202 -2.06 4.02 -8.40
C GLY A 202 -2.10 5.31 -7.63
N TYR A 203 -3.28 5.56 -7.06
CA TYR A 203 -3.55 6.67 -6.18
C TYR A 203 -4.43 6.19 -5.03
N ASP A 204 -4.05 6.54 -3.80
CA ASP A 204 -4.75 6.20 -2.58
C ASP A 204 -5.07 7.46 -1.79
N TRP A 205 -6.31 7.60 -1.38
CA TRP A 205 -6.81 8.70 -0.56
C TRP A 205 -7.46 8.16 0.70
N LYS A 206 -7.15 8.79 1.84
CA LYS A 206 -7.73 8.50 3.15
C LYS A 206 -8.16 9.79 3.83
N LEU A 207 -9.23 9.74 4.62
CA LEU A 207 -9.63 10.85 5.49
C LEU A 207 -9.38 10.49 6.94
N ILE A 208 -8.37 11.12 7.55
CA ILE A 208 -7.86 10.77 8.88
C ILE A 208 -8.32 11.83 9.89
N GLY A 209 -9.09 11.42 10.89
CA GLY A 209 -9.53 12.27 12.00
C GLY A 209 -8.61 12.18 13.22
N ILE A 210 -8.31 13.31 13.83
CA ILE A 210 -7.70 13.42 15.17
C ILE A 210 -8.45 14.54 15.90
N ASN A 211 -8.99 14.23 17.08
CA ASN A 211 -9.79 15.14 17.90
C ASN A 211 -10.94 15.79 17.09
N GLY A 212 -11.61 15.02 16.23
CA GLY A 212 -12.69 15.49 15.37
C GLY A 212 -12.24 16.37 14.19
N THR A 213 -10.94 16.67 14.05
CA THR A 213 -10.39 17.39 12.90
C THR A 213 -9.90 16.39 11.85
N TYR A 214 -10.52 16.42 10.68
CA TYR A 214 -10.22 15.52 9.56
C TYR A 214 -9.29 16.16 8.55
N VAL A 215 -8.24 15.42 8.19
CA VAL A 215 -7.25 15.83 7.19
C VAL A 215 -7.06 14.66 6.22
N THR A 216 -6.89 14.98 4.93
CA THR A 216 -6.63 13.96 3.92
C THR A 216 -5.20 13.44 4.01
N ALA A 217 -5.01 12.16 3.79
CA ALA A 217 -3.73 11.57 3.41
C ALA A 217 -3.83 11.00 2.00
N GLN A 218 -2.88 11.38 1.15
CA GLN A 218 -2.87 11.08 -0.27
C GLN A 218 -1.53 10.44 -0.62
N ALA A 219 -1.57 9.35 -1.35
CA ALA A 219 -0.40 8.69 -1.88
C ALA A 219 -0.57 8.42 -3.38
N ALA A 220 0.49 8.57 -4.14
CA ALA A 220 0.53 8.21 -5.56
C ALA A 220 1.81 7.44 -5.84
N GLN A 221 1.72 6.43 -6.70
CA GLN A 221 2.89 5.67 -7.14
C GLN A 221 2.81 5.43 -8.64
N LEU A 222 3.92 5.54 -9.35
CA LEU A 222 4.02 5.23 -10.77
C LEU A 222 5.40 4.67 -11.08
N GLY A 223 5.46 3.58 -11.83
CA GLY A 223 6.70 2.89 -12.13
C GLY A 223 6.58 1.79 -13.17
N VAL A 224 7.72 1.18 -13.47
CA VAL A 224 7.81 0.03 -14.37
C VAL A 224 8.14 -1.19 -13.54
N PHE A 225 7.29 -2.21 -13.64
CA PHE A 225 7.51 -3.53 -13.10
C PHE A 225 8.14 -4.42 -14.16
N ALA A 226 9.29 -5.00 -13.83
CA ALA A 226 9.91 -6.06 -14.60
C ALA A 226 9.60 -7.41 -13.94
N ASP A 227 8.85 -8.24 -14.64
CA ASP A 227 8.61 -9.65 -14.29
C ASP A 227 9.86 -10.46 -14.63
N ILE A 228 10.52 -10.96 -13.59
CA ILE A 228 11.75 -11.73 -13.69
C ILE A 228 11.44 -13.22 -13.54
N TRP A 229 10.41 -13.57 -12.77
CA TRP A 229 10.07 -14.95 -12.46
C TRP A 229 8.58 -15.11 -12.17
N ASN A 230 7.78 -15.33 -13.22
CA ASN A 230 6.37 -15.73 -13.15
C ASN A 230 5.54 -14.89 -12.17
N GLY A 231 5.44 -13.60 -12.41
CA GLY A 231 4.74 -12.65 -11.56
C GLY A 231 5.60 -12.06 -10.44
N ARG A 232 6.85 -12.52 -10.29
CA ARG A 232 7.81 -12.01 -9.31
C ARG A 232 8.87 -11.17 -9.97
N GLY A 233 9.22 -10.04 -9.37
CA GLY A 233 10.27 -9.20 -9.91
C GLY A 233 10.40 -7.85 -9.22
N LEU A 234 10.82 -6.84 -9.98
CA LEU A 234 11.21 -5.54 -9.45
C LEU A 234 10.34 -4.43 -10.04
N LEU A 235 9.68 -3.68 -9.17
CA LEU A 235 9.05 -2.41 -9.51
C LEU A 235 10.00 -1.26 -9.20
N LEU A 236 10.44 -0.53 -10.22
CA LEU A 236 11.13 0.75 -10.07
C LEU A 236 10.11 1.87 -10.21
N SER A 237 9.99 2.74 -9.21
CA SER A 237 8.89 3.71 -9.16
C SER A 237 9.24 5.04 -8.51
N ALA A 238 8.51 6.08 -8.91
CA ALA A 238 8.34 7.31 -8.16
C ALA A 238 7.13 7.16 -7.22
N TYR A 239 7.24 7.75 -6.03
CA TYR A 239 6.22 7.74 -4.99
C TYR A 239 6.00 9.15 -4.44
N GLY A 240 4.76 9.60 -4.38
CA GLY A 240 4.37 10.87 -3.77
C GLY A 240 3.49 10.64 -2.55
N TYR A 241 3.69 11.42 -1.49
CA TYR A 241 2.86 11.40 -0.29
C TYR A 241 2.56 12.82 0.17
N ASN A 242 1.32 13.07 0.58
CA ASN A 242 0.92 14.32 1.22
C ASN A 242 -0.22 14.09 2.22
N GLY A 243 -0.03 14.50 3.47
CA GLY A 243 -1.07 14.44 4.49
C GLY A 243 -0.49 14.16 5.87
N ARG A 244 -1.26 13.51 6.74
CA ARG A 244 -0.73 13.07 8.04
C ARG A 244 0.27 11.95 7.86
N SER A 245 1.34 11.93 8.65
CA SER A 245 2.35 10.85 8.61
C SER A 245 1.70 9.47 8.71
N MET A 246 2.19 8.55 7.87
CA MET A 246 1.83 7.13 7.96
C MET A 246 2.45 6.44 9.17
N HIS A 247 3.55 6.98 9.70
CA HIS A 247 4.26 6.43 10.86
C HIS A 247 3.59 6.86 12.16
N GLY A 248 3.31 5.89 13.02
CA GLY A 248 2.51 6.02 14.22
C GLY A 248 3.09 6.95 15.25
N MET A 249 4.41 6.89 15.48
CA MET A 249 5.07 7.86 16.35
C MET A 249 4.96 9.29 15.86
N PHE A 250 4.52 9.54 14.62
CA PHE A 250 4.34 10.87 14.02
C PHE A 250 2.89 11.11 13.55
N PHE A 251 1.92 10.31 14.01
CA PHE A 251 0.53 10.27 13.48
C PHE A 251 -0.21 11.61 13.43
N ASP A 252 0.17 12.58 14.27
CA ASP A 252 -0.39 13.92 14.40
C ASP A 252 0.40 15.01 13.65
N THR A 253 1.46 14.62 12.95
CA THR A 253 2.29 15.52 12.12
C THR A 253 1.95 15.38 10.65
N ALA A 254 2.21 16.44 9.88
CA ALA A 254 2.10 16.40 8.43
C ALA A 254 3.41 15.91 7.81
N ASP A 255 3.28 15.05 6.80
CA ASP A 255 4.35 14.63 5.91
C ASP A 255 3.99 14.99 4.47
N SER A 256 5.00 15.44 3.72
CA SER A 256 4.90 15.73 2.31
C SER A 256 6.24 15.45 1.65
N TYR A 257 6.27 14.51 0.69
CA TYR A 257 7.50 14.17 -0.01
C TYR A 257 7.22 13.54 -1.38
N ILE A 258 8.21 13.66 -2.24
CA ILE A 258 8.37 12.83 -3.44
C ILE A 258 9.61 11.98 -3.21
N GLY A 259 9.51 10.72 -3.56
CA GLY A 259 10.61 9.77 -3.51
C GLY A 259 10.71 8.92 -4.75
N VAL A 260 11.85 8.26 -4.87
CA VAL A 260 12.15 7.27 -5.89
C VAL A 260 12.66 6.03 -5.20
N GLY A 261 12.28 4.87 -5.71
CA GLY A 261 12.52 3.64 -4.99
C GLY A 261 12.29 2.40 -5.83
N PHE A 262 12.51 1.27 -5.16
CA PHE A 262 12.18 -0.03 -5.72
C PHE A 262 11.36 -0.85 -4.73
N GLN A 263 10.60 -1.79 -5.28
CA GLN A 263 9.86 -2.78 -4.53
C GLN A 263 10.06 -4.15 -5.19
N VAL A 264 10.35 -5.16 -4.39
CA VAL A 264 10.23 -6.57 -4.79
C VAL A 264 8.75 -6.94 -4.73
N VAL A 265 8.22 -7.38 -5.86
CA VAL A 265 6.85 -7.89 -6.00
C VAL A 265 6.96 -9.41 -6.16
N TRP A 266 6.10 -10.17 -5.50
CA TRP A 266 6.22 -11.62 -5.41
C TRP A 266 4.89 -12.38 -5.37
#